data_AF-A0A1L9RHE9-F1
#
_entry.id   AF-A0A1L9RHE9-F1
#
_cell.length_a   1.000
_cell.length_b   1.000
_cell.length_c   1.000
_cell.angle_alpha   90.00
_cell.angle_beta   90.00
_cell.angle_gamma   90.00
#
_symmetry.space_group_name_H-M   'P 1'
#
loop_
_entity.id
_entity.type
_entity.pdbx_description
1 polymer ?
#
loop_
_entity_poly.entity_id
_entity_poly.type
_entity_poly.pdbx_seq_one_letter_code
_entity_poly.pdbx_strand_id
1 'polypeptide(L)'
;MAQEYKLKDLSSLTDVQNMEKVESEVEGIDGGKVLVVRFNGQVHAMSPKCTHYGAPLKLGVVSPDGRITCPWHGACFNIGSGDVEDAPAPNALNKFEVVEKNGAVYIKGEESAIRFGQRDPVLKCSASEPERVVIVGGGSGTLGVVQAIRELKYKGTITIISKEPNLIIDRTKLSKALIPDVEKILWRPEEWYKSASINTVFDEVISVDFNSKAVTTKSGKAYPYTKLVLATGGMPRSLPMEGFKTLSNIFLLRTVTDVQDILTAVGDKNKKIVVIGSSFIGMEVGNALAKENDVTIVGMENAPMETVMGEKVGRIFQNNLEKAGVKFKLATSVAKAIASDSYPKSVGAVHLKDGTQLPADLVILGVGVRPATDFLRENPSIQLEQDGSIKTDEHFAVPGLNNDVYAIGDIATYPYHGPGTDPEKGTYTRIEHWNVAQNAGRGVARSIVHSFSSSLQSLKPKVFIPIFWSALGAQLRYCGNTPNGWDGLILRGEPENAKFVAYYTKGNTVVAVATMGMDPIMAKSAELMRRGNMPTKAEIESGVDVLAVGVPKTMNI
;
A
#
# COMPACT_ATOMS: atom_id res chain seq x y z
N MET A 1 -20.52 19.70 -22.59
CA MET A 1 -21.95 19.33 -22.67
C MET A 1 -22.05 17.83 -22.86
N ALA A 2 -22.93 17.18 -22.12
CA ALA A 2 -23.17 15.75 -22.23
C ALA A 2 -23.83 15.41 -23.57
N GLN A 3 -23.34 14.36 -24.22
CA GLN A 3 -23.84 13.81 -25.48
C GLN A 3 -24.03 12.30 -25.33
N GLU A 4 -24.80 11.69 -26.23
CA GLU A 4 -24.93 10.24 -26.32
C GLU A 4 -23.91 9.67 -27.30
N TYR A 5 -23.22 8.62 -26.88
CA TYR A 5 -22.26 7.91 -27.71
C TYR A 5 -22.61 6.44 -27.77
N LYS A 6 -22.62 5.89 -28.98
CA LYS A 6 -22.87 4.46 -29.20
C LYS A 6 -21.69 3.63 -28.69
N LEU A 7 -21.99 2.49 -28.08
CA LEU A 7 -21.01 1.49 -27.69
C LEU A 7 -20.84 0.48 -28.83
N LYS A 8 -19.60 0.27 -29.29
CA LYS A 8 -19.33 -0.58 -30.46
C LYS A 8 -19.47 -2.07 -30.17
N ASP A 9 -19.21 -2.48 -28.93
CA ASP A 9 -19.06 -3.89 -28.54
C ASP A 9 -20.31 -4.45 -27.85
N LEU A 10 -21.42 -3.70 -27.84
CA LEU A 10 -22.68 -4.07 -27.19
C LEU A 10 -23.90 -3.72 -28.06
N SER A 11 -24.67 -4.75 -28.42
CA SER A 11 -25.95 -4.63 -29.14
C SER A 11 -27.13 -4.44 -28.20
N SER A 12 -27.16 -5.17 -27.08
CA SER A 12 -28.21 -5.07 -26.07
C SER A 12 -27.64 -5.12 -24.66
N LEU A 13 -28.35 -4.52 -23.71
CA LEU A 13 -28.01 -4.63 -22.30
C LEU A 13 -28.16 -6.08 -21.81
N THR A 14 -29.07 -6.86 -22.39
CA THR A 14 -29.28 -8.27 -22.01
C THR A 14 -28.08 -9.17 -22.30
N ASP A 15 -27.19 -8.72 -23.19
CA ASP A 15 -25.97 -9.45 -23.56
C ASP A 15 -24.95 -9.49 -22.41
N VAL A 16 -25.03 -8.54 -21.47
CA VAL A 16 -24.17 -8.47 -20.29
C VAL A 16 -24.77 -9.30 -19.16
N GLN A 17 -24.16 -10.43 -18.81
CA GLN A 17 -24.57 -11.28 -17.71
C GLN A 17 -24.29 -10.64 -16.34
N ASN A 18 -24.99 -11.09 -15.30
CA ASN A 18 -24.79 -10.56 -13.95
C ASN A 18 -23.34 -10.80 -13.47
N MET A 19 -22.71 -9.75 -12.93
CA MET A 19 -21.29 -9.66 -12.54
C MET A 19 -20.27 -9.78 -13.68
N GLU A 20 -20.75 -9.84 -14.93
CA GLU A 20 -19.92 -9.72 -16.11
C GLU A 20 -19.40 -8.29 -16.26
N LYS A 21 -18.22 -8.18 -16.87
CA LYS A 21 -17.52 -6.93 -17.13
C LYS A 21 -17.20 -6.88 -18.62
N VAL A 22 -17.86 -6.00 -19.36
CA VAL A 22 -17.62 -5.79 -20.78
C VAL A 22 -16.97 -4.43 -20.98
N GLU A 23 -15.75 -4.42 -21.51
CA GLU A 23 -15.12 -3.18 -21.95
C GLU A 23 -15.57 -2.91 -23.38
N SER A 24 -16.13 -1.72 -23.63
CA SER A 24 -16.57 -1.31 -24.97
C SER A 24 -15.90 -0.02 -25.40
N GLU A 25 -15.55 0.05 -26.69
CA GLU A 25 -15.17 1.28 -27.37
C GLU A 25 -16.38 2.21 -27.51
N VAL A 26 -16.10 3.51 -27.43
CA VAL A 26 -17.07 4.59 -27.58
C VAL A 26 -16.95 5.17 -28.99
N GLU A 27 -18.02 5.04 -29.78
CA GLU A 27 -18.05 5.54 -31.16
C GLU A 27 -17.84 7.06 -31.21
N GLY A 28 -16.99 7.52 -32.13
CA GLY A 28 -16.66 8.95 -32.30
C GLY A 28 -15.61 9.50 -31.33
N ILE A 29 -15.14 8.73 -30.35
CA ILE A 29 -14.08 9.16 -29.42
C ILE A 29 -12.86 8.25 -29.58
N ASP A 30 -11.83 8.73 -30.25
CA ASP A 30 -10.57 7.99 -30.40
C ASP A 30 -9.97 7.59 -29.04
N GLY A 31 -9.66 6.30 -28.87
CA GLY A 31 -9.22 5.71 -27.60
C GLY A 31 -10.24 5.72 -26.46
N GLY A 32 -11.45 6.24 -26.69
CA GLY A 32 -12.54 6.30 -25.71
C GLY A 32 -13.09 4.92 -25.42
N LYS A 33 -13.07 4.53 -24.14
CA LYS A 33 -13.57 3.23 -23.68
C LYS A 33 -14.36 3.40 -22.38
N VAL A 34 -15.33 2.53 -22.17
CA VAL A 34 -16.05 2.38 -20.90
C VAL A 34 -16.11 0.92 -20.49
N LEU A 35 -16.25 0.69 -19.19
CA LEU A 35 -16.57 -0.61 -18.63
C LEU A 35 -18.05 -0.66 -18.30
N VAL A 36 -18.73 -1.64 -18.86
CA VAL A 36 -20.11 -1.97 -18.58
C VAL A 36 -20.15 -3.18 -17.65
N VAL A 37 -20.87 -3.06 -16.54
CA VAL A 37 -21.04 -4.10 -15.53
C VAL A 37 -22.52 -4.26 -15.24
N ARG A 38 -23.06 -5.47 -15.34
CA ARG A 38 -24.40 -5.76 -14.81
C ARG A 38 -24.28 -6.19 -13.36
N PHE A 39 -24.97 -5.50 -12.47
CA PHE A 39 -25.00 -5.82 -11.04
C PHE A 39 -26.41 -5.63 -10.50
N ASN A 40 -26.90 -6.62 -9.75
CA ASN A 40 -28.23 -6.59 -9.10
C ASN A 40 -29.38 -6.23 -10.06
N GLY A 41 -29.34 -6.79 -11.29
CA GLY A 41 -30.34 -6.55 -12.33
C GLY A 41 -30.18 -5.22 -13.09
N GLN A 42 -29.28 -4.33 -12.66
CA GLN A 42 -29.02 -3.04 -13.30
C GLN A 42 -27.72 -3.07 -14.10
N VAL A 43 -27.66 -2.32 -15.19
CA VAL A 43 -26.43 -2.14 -15.97
C VAL A 43 -25.80 -0.79 -15.64
N HIS A 44 -24.50 -0.82 -15.42
CA HIS A 44 -23.69 0.29 -14.97
C HIS A 44 -22.56 0.53 -15.97
N ALA A 45 -22.43 1.73 -16.54
CA ALA A 45 -21.24 2.13 -17.27
C ALA A 45 -20.33 3.01 -16.39
N MET A 46 -19.02 2.80 -16.49
CA MET A 46 -18.01 3.55 -15.75
C MET A 46 -16.68 3.62 -16.51
N SER A 47 -15.73 4.39 -15.99
CA SER A 47 -14.36 4.39 -16.49
C SER A 47 -13.74 2.98 -16.50
N PRO A 48 -12.97 2.60 -17.53
CA PRO A 48 -12.49 1.22 -17.70
C PRO A 48 -11.18 0.89 -17.01
N LYS A 49 -10.49 1.89 -16.47
CA LYS A 49 -9.16 1.74 -15.84
C LYS A 49 -9.19 2.16 -14.39
N CYS A 50 -8.46 1.44 -13.56
CA CYS A 50 -8.21 1.81 -12.18
C CYS A 50 -7.45 3.15 -12.14
N THR A 51 -7.92 4.08 -11.31
CA THR A 51 -7.34 5.43 -11.17
C THR A 51 -6.02 5.47 -10.40
N HIS A 52 -5.55 4.34 -9.87
CA HIS A 52 -4.22 4.24 -9.26
C HIS A 52 -3.12 4.22 -10.33
N TYR A 53 -2.88 3.08 -10.98
CA TYR A 53 -1.85 2.91 -12.03
C TYR A 53 -2.44 2.39 -13.35
N GLY A 54 -3.73 2.61 -13.61
CA GLY A 54 -4.31 2.33 -14.92
C GLY A 54 -4.64 0.87 -15.23
N ALA A 55 -4.67 -0.01 -14.22
CA ALA A 55 -5.01 -1.42 -14.40
C ALA A 55 -6.38 -1.58 -15.11
N PRO A 56 -6.52 -2.47 -16.10
CA PRO A 56 -7.79 -2.67 -16.80
C PRO A 56 -8.81 -3.32 -15.86
N LEU A 57 -9.90 -2.62 -15.56
CA LEU A 57 -10.92 -3.10 -14.63
C LEU A 57 -11.78 -4.23 -15.20
N LYS A 58 -11.75 -4.49 -16.51
CA LYS A 58 -12.33 -5.71 -17.09
C LYS A 58 -11.73 -7.00 -16.53
N LEU A 59 -10.48 -6.96 -16.07
CA LEU A 59 -9.82 -8.07 -15.35
C LEU A 59 -10.10 -8.03 -13.84
N GLY A 60 -10.78 -7.00 -13.33
CA GLY A 60 -11.08 -6.84 -11.92
C GLY A 60 -12.10 -7.86 -11.39
N VAL A 61 -12.23 -7.90 -10.07
CA VAL A 61 -13.14 -8.81 -9.38
C VAL A 61 -14.38 -8.04 -8.94
N VAL A 62 -15.55 -8.44 -9.47
CA VAL A 62 -16.83 -7.91 -9.01
C VAL A 62 -17.30 -8.74 -7.83
N SER A 63 -17.73 -8.10 -6.76
CA SER A 63 -18.23 -8.74 -5.55
C SER A 63 -19.72 -8.46 -5.33
N PRO A 64 -20.46 -9.34 -4.62
CA PRO A 64 -21.91 -9.20 -4.49
C PRO A 64 -22.40 -8.02 -3.64
N ASP A 65 -21.49 -7.33 -2.94
CA ASP A 65 -21.74 -6.05 -2.24
C ASP A 65 -21.63 -4.82 -3.16
N GLY A 66 -21.62 -5.03 -4.48
CA GLY A 66 -21.70 -3.94 -5.46
C GLY A 66 -20.39 -3.21 -5.66
N ARG A 67 -19.28 -3.93 -5.55
CA ARG A 67 -17.94 -3.36 -5.65
C ARG A 67 -17.12 -4.07 -6.72
N ILE A 68 -16.15 -3.35 -7.29
CA ILE A 68 -15.18 -3.87 -8.25
C ILE A 68 -13.75 -3.61 -7.74
N THR A 69 -12.99 -4.69 -7.54
CA THR A 69 -11.63 -4.67 -7.02
C THR A 69 -10.62 -4.78 -8.16
N CYS A 70 -9.66 -3.86 -8.19
CA CYS A 70 -8.58 -3.77 -9.17
C CYS A 70 -7.72 -5.04 -9.15
N PRO A 71 -7.38 -5.60 -10.33
CA PRO A 71 -6.62 -6.85 -10.42
C PRO A 71 -5.18 -6.74 -9.90
N TRP A 72 -4.62 -5.53 -9.83
CA TRP A 72 -3.21 -5.31 -9.47
C TRP A 72 -2.97 -5.00 -8.01
N HIS A 73 -3.55 -3.91 -7.50
CA HIS A 73 -3.14 -3.31 -6.22
C HIS A 73 -4.26 -3.25 -5.18
N GLY A 74 -5.43 -3.84 -5.47
CA GLY A 74 -6.55 -3.89 -4.54
C GLY A 74 -7.41 -2.63 -4.44
N ALA A 75 -7.11 -1.58 -5.21
CA ALA A 75 -7.99 -0.41 -5.32
C ALA A 75 -9.41 -0.84 -5.66
N CYS A 76 -10.39 -0.39 -4.90
CA CYS A 76 -11.77 -0.85 -5.06
C CYS A 76 -12.72 0.31 -5.28
N PHE A 77 -13.73 0.09 -6.11
CA PHE A 77 -14.73 1.09 -6.45
C PHE A 77 -16.15 0.57 -6.25
N ASN A 78 -17.07 1.47 -5.91
CA ASN A 78 -18.50 1.20 -5.90
C ASN A 78 -19.01 1.11 -7.35
N ILE A 79 -19.73 0.06 -7.72
CA ILE A 79 -20.25 -0.11 -9.09
C ILE A 79 -21.35 0.91 -9.42
N GLY A 80 -22.17 1.24 -8.42
CA GLY A 80 -23.28 2.18 -8.55
C GLY A 80 -22.81 3.62 -8.75
N SER A 81 -21.92 4.09 -7.87
CA SER A 81 -21.48 5.50 -7.89
C SER A 81 -20.11 5.75 -8.53
N GLY A 82 -19.28 4.72 -8.70
CA GLY A 82 -17.89 4.85 -9.12
C GLY A 82 -16.95 5.37 -8.02
N ASP A 83 -17.45 5.64 -6.81
CA ASP A 83 -16.65 6.15 -5.70
C ASP A 83 -15.58 5.15 -5.26
N VAL A 84 -14.48 5.67 -4.70
CA VAL A 84 -13.42 4.86 -4.10
C VAL A 84 -13.96 4.22 -2.82
N GLU A 85 -13.87 2.91 -2.74
CA GLU A 85 -14.21 2.14 -1.54
C GLU A 85 -12.95 1.77 -0.75
N ASP A 86 -11.91 1.33 -1.46
CA ASP A 86 -10.59 1.00 -0.91
C ASP A 86 -9.45 1.64 -1.70
N ALA A 87 -8.40 1.96 -0.96
CA ALA A 87 -7.11 2.39 -1.46
C ALA A 87 -6.45 1.33 -2.37
N PRO A 88 -5.46 1.70 -3.22
CA PRO A 88 -4.77 3.00 -3.29
C PRO A 88 -5.28 3.93 -4.41
N ALA A 89 -6.52 3.78 -4.87
CA ALA A 89 -7.08 4.70 -5.85
C ALA A 89 -7.21 6.12 -5.26
N PRO A 90 -6.59 7.14 -5.88
CA PRO A 90 -6.72 8.52 -5.43
C PRO A 90 -7.97 9.20 -5.97
N ASN A 91 -8.54 8.72 -7.08
CA ASN A 91 -9.69 9.32 -7.74
C ASN A 91 -10.81 8.29 -7.92
N ALA A 92 -12.06 8.76 -7.97
CA ALA A 92 -13.21 7.93 -8.31
C ALA A 92 -13.31 7.70 -9.82
N LEU A 93 -14.06 6.68 -10.22
CA LEU A 93 -14.41 6.44 -11.62
C LEU A 93 -15.51 7.41 -12.06
N ASN A 94 -15.48 7.80 -13.33
CA ASN A 94 -16.63 8.46 -13.93
C ASN A 94 -17.76 7.45 -14.13
N LYS A 95 -18.99 7.94 -14.00
CA LYS A 95 -20.22 7.19 -14.24
C LYS A 95 -20.92 7.77 -15.45
N PHE A 96 -21.49 6.89 -16.26
CA PHE A 96 -22.24 7.27 -17.43
C PHE A 96 -23.62 6.63 -17.36
N GLU A 97 -24.65 7.41 -17.70
CA GLU A 97 -26.00 6.89 -17.88
C GLU A 97 -25.98 5.96 -19.10
N VAL A 98 -26.63 4.80 -18.97
CA VAL A 98 -26.68 3.77 -20.02
C VAL A 98 -28.08 3.75 -20.62
N VAL A 99 -28.17 3.84 -21.95
CA VAL A 99 -29.44 3.88 -22.67
C VAL A 99 -29.42 2.83 -23.78
N GLU A 100 -30.43 1.98 -23.84
CA GLU A 100 -30.65 1.07 -24.98
C GLU A 100 -31.75 1.64 -25.87
N LYS A 101 -31.46 1.81 -27.16
CA LYS A 101 -32.44 2.25 -28.17
C LYS A 101 -32.03 1.82 -29.56
N ASN A 102 -33.01 1.60 -30.43
CA ASN A 102 -32.80 1.26 -31.84
C ASN A 102 -31.83 0.07 -32.06
N GLY A 103 -31.86 -0.93 -31.17
CA GLY A 103 -31.00 -2.12 -31.25
C GLY A 103 -29.51 -1.87 -30.96
N ALA A 104 -29.18 -0.80 -30.22
CA ALA A 104 -27.83 -0.51 -29.78
C ALA A 104 -27.80 0.05 -28.35
N VAL A 105 -26.65 -0.09 -27.69
CA VAL A 105 -26.38 0.49 -26.37
C VAL A 105 -25.60 1.79 -26.52
N TYR A 106 -25.99 2.79 -25.74
CA TYR A 106 -25.37 4.11 -25.69
C TYR A 106 -24.98 4.45 -24.25
N ILE A 107 -23.98 5.31 -24.11
CA ILE A 107 -23.71 6.05 -22.88
C ILE A 107 -23.99 7.53 -23.07
N LYS A 108 -24.44 8.22 -22.01
CA LYS A 108 -24.53 9.67 -21.98
C LYS A 108 -23.48 10.26 -21.06
N GLY A 109 -22.67 11.19 -21.58
CA GLY A 109 -21.57 11.79 -20.84
C GLY A 109 -20.85 12.89 -21.62
N GLU A 110 -19.90 13.57 -20.98
CA GLU A 110 -19.02 14.50 -21.67
C GLU A 110 -17.81 13.76 -22.25
N GLU A 111 -17.37 14.13 -23.46
CA GLU A 111 -16.19 13.52 -24.10
C GLU A 111 -14.94 13.64 -23.21
N SER A 112 -14.76 14.80 -22.56
CA SER A 112 -13.67 15.04 -21.60
C SER A 112 -13.68 14.03 -20.45
N ALA A 113 -14.84 13.69 -19.90
CA ALA A 113 -14.99 12.71 -18.82
C ALA A 113 -14.68 11.28 -19.31
N ILE A 114 -15.06 10.95 -20.55
CA ILE A 114 -14.75 9.65 -21.18
C ILE A 114 -13.24 9.52 -21.40
N ARG A 115 -12.59 10.56 -21.92
CA ARG A 115 -11.14 10.57 -22.18
C ARG A 115 -10.31 10.59 -20.90
N PHE A 116 -10.67 11.44 -19.93
CA PHE A 116 -9.92 11.58 -18.69
C PHE A 116 -10.09 10.37 -17.77
N GLY A 117 -11.27 9.74 -17.78
CA GLY A 117 -11.50 8.44 -17.15
C GLY A 117 -11.49 8.43 -15.62
N GLN A 118 -11.55 9.59 -14.96
CA GLN A 118 -11.63 9.67 -13.50
C GLN A 118 -12.25 11.01 -13.04
N ARG A 119 -12.60 11.11 -11.76
CA ARG A 119 -13.03 12.36 -11.11
C ARG A 119 -12.46 12.45 -9.71
N ASP A 120 -12.21 13.66 -9.24
CA ASP A 120 -11.84 13.87 -7.85
C ASP A 120 -13.06 13.61 -6.95
N PRO A 121 -12.98 12.67 -5.98
CA PRO A 121 -14.10 12.41 -5.08
C PRO A 121 -14.21 13.48 -3.99
N VAL A 122 -13.17 14.29 -3.77
CA VAL A 122 -13.19 15.39 -2.80
C VAL A 122 -13.68 16.67 -3.46
N LEU A 123 -14.82 17.16 -2.98
CA LEU A 123 -15.37 18.44 -3.38
C LEU A 123 -14.70 19.59 -2.63
N LYS A 124 -14.75 20.79 -3.22
CA LYS A 124 -14.30 22.02 -2.57
C LYS A 124 -14.99 22.18 -1.21
N CYS A 125 -14.20 22.47 -0.18
CA CYS A 125 -14.66 22.59 1.19
C CYS A 125 -14.13 23.88 1.81
N SER A 126 -14.93 24.48 2.69
CA SER A 126 -14.52 25.50 3.64
C SER A 126 -14.80 24.97 5.03
N ALA A 127 -13.79 24.94 5.90
CA ALA A 127 -13.99 24.52 7.28
C ALA A 127 -14.89 25.54 8.00
N SER A 128 -15.90 25.06 8.72
CA SER A 128 -16.92 25.89 9.36
C SER A 128 -17.34 25.41 10.75
N GLU A 129 -16.82 24.27 11.20
CA GLU A 129 -17.16 23.66 12.49
C GLU A 129 -15.95 23.72 13.46
N PRO A 130 -16.19 23.77 14.79
CA PRO A 130 -15.15 23.96 15.80
C PRO A 130 -14.21 22.75 15.99
N GLU A 131 -14.59 21.58 15.47
CA GLU A 131 -13.81 20.36 15.58
C GLU A 131 -12.47 20.48 14.83
N ARG A 132 -11.42 19.92 15.44
CA ARG A 132 -10.03 20.02 15.00
C ARG A 132 -9.43 18.62 14.92
N VAL A 133 -9.21 18.14 13.71
CA VAL A 133 -8.46 16.91 13.46
C VAL A 133 -6.99 17.28 13.25
N VAL A 134 -6.11 16.79 14.12
CA VAL A 134 -4.66 16.89 13.95
C VAL A 134 -4.13 15.51 13.54
N ILE A 135 -3.31 15.47 12.49
CA ILE A 135 -2.69 14.25 11.98
C ILE A 135 -1.17 14.42 12.08
N VAL A 136 -0.50 13.50 12.78
CA VAL A 136 0.95 13.51 12.97
C VAL A 136 1.58 12.50 12.01
N GLY A 137 2.24 13.00 10.96
CA GLY A 137 2.82 12.24 9.86
C GLY A 137 2.16 12.56 8.51
N GLY A 138 2.96 12.62 7.44
CA GLY A 138 2.52 12.94 6.07
C GLY A 138 2.54 11.75 5.11
N GLY A 139 2.23 10.55 5.58
CA GLY A 139 2.33 9.30 4.80
C GLY A 139 1.03 8.82 4.17
N SER A 140 1.05 7.56 3.68
CA SER A 140 -0.10 6.88 3.07
C SER A 140 -1.35 6.86 3.96
N GLY A 141 -1.18 6.61 5.26
CA GLY A 141 -2.30 6.63 6.20
C GLY A 141 -2.99 7.99 6.25
N THR A 142 -2.20 9.07 6.32
CA THR A 142 -2.70 10.44 6.27
C THR A 142 -3.45 10.72 4.98
N LEU A 143 -2.97 10.26 3.82
CA LEU A 143 -3.69 10.39 2.55
C LEU A 143 -5.07 9.75 2.62
N GLY A 144 -5.13 8.53 3.16
CA GLY A 144 -6.38 7.81 3.37
C GLY A 144 -7.34 8.58 4.28
N VAL A 145 -6.86 9.16 5.38
CA VAL A 145 -7.67 9.97 6.29
C VAL A 145 -8.22 11.20 5.58
N VAL A 146 -7.36 12.04 4.98
CA VAL A 146 -7.78 13.34 4.47
C VAL A 146 -8.67 13.26 3.23
N GLN A 147 -8.48 12.22 2.40
CA GLN A 147 -9.39 11.93 1.28
C GLN A 147 -10.76 11.50 1.82
N ALA A 148 -10.81 10.41 2.59
CA ALA A 148 -12.07 9.83 3.03
C ALA A 148 -12.88 10.78 3.94
N ILE A 149 -12.22 11.53 4.82
CA ILE A 149 -12.93 12.44 5.74
C ILE A 149 -13.63 13.57 4.98
N ARG A 150 -13.05 14.05 3.87
CA ARG A 150 -13.66 15.07 3.01
C ARG A 150 -14.69 14.48 2.05
N GLU A 151 -14.50 13.24 1.58
CA GLU A 151 -15.55 12.46 0.89
C GLU A 151 -16.81 12.32 1.77
N LEU A 152 -16.61 12.12 3.08
CA LEU A 152 -17.67 12.05 4.10
C LEU A 152 -18.22 13.42 4.52
N LYS A 153 -17.84 14.50 3.81
CA LYS A 153 -18.35 15.87 3.99
C LYS A 153 -18.11 16.50 5.36
N TYR A 154 -17.14 15.99 6.14
CA TYR A 154 -16.73 16.58 7.41
C TYR A 154 -16.32 18.05 7.25
N LYS A 155 -16.77 18.93 8.15
CA LYS A 155 -16.57 20.39 8.05
C LYS A 155 -15.64 20.99 9.10
N GLY A 156 -15.08 20.18 10.00
CA GLY A 156 -14.05 20.63 10.92
C GLY A 156 -12.69 20.88 10.23
N THR A 157 -11.81 21.54 10.98
CA THR A 157 -10.44 21.87 10.53
C THR A 157 -9.56 20.62 10.54
N ILE A 158 -8.68 20.49 9.53
CA ILE A 158 -7.69 19.41 9.44
C ILE A 158 -6.29 20.02 9.36
N THR A 159 -5.39 19.59 10.24
CA THR A 159 -3.98 19.97 10.22
C THR A 159 -3.10 18.74 10.17
N ILE A 160 -2.32 18.60 9.10
CA ILE A 160 -1.25 17.61 8.98
C ILE A 160 0.04 18.23 9.51
N ILE A 161 0.75 17.55 10.39
CA ILE A 161 2.08 17.94 10.87
C ILE A 161 3.07 16.85 10.44
N SER A 162 4.05 17.21 9.62
CA SER A 162 5.02 16.26 9.05
C SER A 162 6.44 16.80 9.17
N LYS A 163 7.38 15.91 9.55
CA LYS A 163 8.82 16.23 9.55
C LYS A 163 9.39 16.35 8.14
N GLU A 164 8.83 15.61 7.16
CA GLU A 164 9.27 15.69 5.77
C GLU A 164 8.81 17.03 5.16
N PRO A 165 9.69 17.78 4.47
CA PRO A 165 9.40 19.12 3.95
C PRO A 165 8.61 19.09 2.63
N ASN A 166 7.78 18.07 2.42
CA ASN A 166 7.01 17.86 1.20
C ASN A 166 5.58 17.42 1.52
N LEU A 167 4.66 17.71 0.60
CA LEU A 167 3.32 17.12 0.61
C LEU A 167 3.39 15.58 0.46
N ILE A 168 2.25 14.92 0.58
CA ILE A 168 2.23 13.45 0.57
C ILE A 168 2.68 12.90 -0.79
N ILE A 169 3.74 12.09 -0.77
CA ILE A 169 4.34 11.43 -1.93
C ILE A 169 3.92 9.97 -2.07
N ASP A 170 4.03 9.43 -3.28
CA ASP A 170 4.06 8.00 -3.57
C ASP A 170 5.42 7.42 -3.18
N ARG A 171 5.54 7.04 -1.90
CA ARG A 171 6.79 6.50 -1.34
C ARG A 171 7.24 5.20 -2.04
N THR A 172 6.33 4.50 -2.72
CA THR A 172 6.68 3.26 -3.44
C THR A 172 7.57 3.51 -4.66
N LYS A 173 7.61 4.75 -5.18
CA LYS A 173 8.50 5.15 -6.28
C LYS A 173 9.95 5.32 -5.84
N LEU A 174 10.21 5.52 -4.55
CA LEU A 174 11.55 5.78 -4.03
C LEU A 174 12.48 4.57 -4.14
N SER A 175 11.97 3.35 -4.01
CA SER A 175 12.77 2.11 -4.11
C SER A 175 12.69 1.43 -5.48
N LYS A 176 11.58 1.60 -6.21
CA LYS A 176 11.36 0.92 -7.50
C LYS A 176 11.98 1.65 -8.68
N ALA A 177 11.74 2.96 -8.76
CA ALA A 177 12.18 3.79 -9.88
C ALA A 177 13.22 4.84 -9.45
N LEU A 178 13.56 4.89 -8.15
CA LEU A 178 14.49 5.85 -7.57
C LEU A 178 14.18 7.29 -8.03
N ILE A 179 12.91 7.72 -8.02
CA ILE A 179 12.55 9.05 -8.52
C ILE A 179 13.00 10.12 -7.50
N PRO A 180 13.94 11.02 -7.85
CA PRO A 180 14.48 12.02 -6.91
C PRO A 180 13.69 13.34 -6.91
N ASP A 181 12.77 13.47 -7.86
CA ASP A 181 11.99 14.68 -8.11
C ASP A 181 10.63 14.55 -7.40
N VAL A 182 10.48 15.33 -6.33
CA VAL A 182 9.29 15.29 -5.46
C VAL A 182 8.00 15.57 -6.23
N GLU A 183 8.04 16.51 -7.18
CA GLU A 183 6.86 16.95 -7.94
C GLU A 183 6.27 15.81 -8.78
N LYS A 184 7.12 14.89 -9.26
CA LYS A 184 6.70 13.73 -10.07
C LYS A 184 6.06 12.61 -9.26
N ILE A 185 6.11 12.68 -7.94
CA ILE A 185 5.61 11.65 -7.04
C ILE A 185 4.63 12.19 -6.01
N LEU A 186 4.17 13.44 -6.13
CA LEU A 186 3.06 13.94 -5.32
C LEU A 186 1.75 13.22 -5.67
N TRP A 187 0.98 12.84 -4.66
CA TRP A 187 -0.37 12.29 -4.89
C TRP A 187 -1.40 13.35 -5.26
N ARG A 188 -1.21 14.56 -4.74
CA ARG A 188 -2.11 15.70 -4.89
C ARG A 188 -1.29 16.97 -5.01
N PRO A 189 -1.64 17.90 -5.93
CA PRO A 189 -1.01 19.21 -5.99
C PRO A 189 -1.41 20.05 -4.77
N GLU A 190 -0.63 21.09 -4.46
CA GLU A 190 -0.89 21.99 -3.33
C GLU A 190 -2.31 22.59 -3.35
N GLU A 191 -2.79 22.97 -4.54
CA GLU A 191 -4.13 23.54 -4.75
C GLU A 191 -5.26 22.60 -4.30
N TRP A 192 -5.04 21.28 -4.36
CA TRP A 192 -6.01 20.32 -3.86
C TRP A 192 -6.20 20.47 -2.35
N TYR A 193 -5.11 20.56 -1.58
CA TYR A 193 -5.18 20.73 -0.12
C TYR A 193 -5.85 22.04 0.28
N LYS A 194 -5.53 23.14 -0.43
CA LYS A 194 -6.19 24.44 -0.24
C LYS A 194 -7.69 24.33 -0.52
N SER A 195 -8.08 23.73 -1.64
CA SER A 195 -9.49 23.57 -2.02
C SER A 195 -10.28 22.69 -1.05
N ALA A 196 -9.61 21.73 -0.41
CA ALA A 196 -10.18 20.82 0.58
C ALA A 196 -10.11 21.36 2.02
N SER A 197 -9.61 22.59 2.24
CA SER A 197 -9.37 23.16 3.57
C SER A 197 -8.54 22.23 4.47
N ILE A 198 -7.36 21.81 3.98
CA ILE A 198 -6.39 21.01 4.72
C ILE A 198 -5.11 21.83 4.91
N ASN A 199 -4.74 22.07 6.16
CA ASN A 199 -3.50 22.75 6.50
C ASN A 199 -2.37 21.73 6.59
N THR A 200 -1.21 22.04 6.02
CA THR A 200 0.00 21.23 6.16
C THR A 200 1.08 22.07 6.85
N VAL A 201 1.67 21.50 7.90
CA VAL A 201 2.75 22.08 8.69
C VAL A 201 3.97 21.18 8.55
N PHE A 202 5.08 21.76 8.10
CA PHE A 202 6.36 21.06 8.02
C PHE A 202 7.16 21.31 9.30
N ASP A 203 6.97 20.44 10.30
CA ASP A 203 7.63 20.51 11.60
C ASP A 203 7.67 19.11 12.24
N GLU A 204 8.58 18.91 13.18
CA GLU A 204 8.75 17.64 13.90
C GLU A 204 7.93 17.67 15.20
N VAL A 205 7.02 16.72 15.38
CA VAL A 205 6.31 16.54 16.66
C VAL A 205 7.26 15.91 17.67
N ILE A 206 7.33 16.51 18.86
CA ILE A 206 8.23 16.07 19.94
C ILE A 206 7.48 15.57 21.18
N SER A 207 6.20 15.92 21.34
CA SER A 207 5.37 15.41 22.42
C SER A 207 3.88 15.58 22.13
N VAL A 208 3.05 14.83 22.87
CA VAL A 208 1.58 14.94 22.86
C VAL A 208 1.11 14.98 24.29
N ASP A 209 0.30 15.97 24.64
CA ASP A 209 -0.46 15.98 25.89
C ASP A 209 -1.87 15.48 25.60
N PHE A 210 -2.17 14.27 26.08
CA PHE A 210 -3.47 13.63 25.89
C PHE A 210 -4.55 14.17 26.84
N ASN A 211 -4.16 14.78 27.96
CA ASN A 211 -5.08 15.36 28.93
C ASN A 211 -5.56 16.73 28.45
N SER A 212 -4.62 17.60 28.07
CA SER A 212 -4.96 18.93 27.51
C SER A 212 -5.28 18.90 26.01
N LYS A 213 -5.14 17.73 25.36
CA LYS A 213 -5.40 17.48 23.94
C LYS A 213 -4.63 18.42 23.01
N ALA A 214 -3.31 18.43 23.15
CA ALA A 214 -2.43 19.25 22.32
C ALA A 214 -1.20 18.46 21.83
N VAL A 215 -0.77 18.76 20.61
CA VAL A 215 0.49 18.26 20.02
C VAL A 215 1.53 19.39 20.03
N THR A 216 2.74 19.11 20.50
CA THR A 216 3.82 20.10 20.54
C THR A 216 4.89 19.74 19.52
N THR A 217 5.32 20.73 18.74
CA THR A 217 6.38 20.57 17.74
C THR A 217 7.72 21.14 18.20
N LYS A 218 8.78 20.80 17.47
CA LYS A 218 10.16 21.22 17.74
C LYS A 218 10.35 22.73 17.68
N SER A 219 9.54 23.45 16.90
CA SER A 219 9.53 24.92 16.91
C SER A 219 8.88 25.53 18.16
N GLY A 220 8.35 24.72 19.08
CA GLY A 220 7.67 25.16 20.30
C GLY A 220 6.20 25.51 20.10
N LYS A 221 5.63 25.27 18.91
CA LYS A 221 4.21 25.49 18.65
C LYS A 221 3.35 24.36 19.20
N ALA A 222 2.19 24.72 19.73
CA ALA A 222 1.18 23.77 20.22
C ALA A 222 -0.04 23.75 19.29
N TYR A 223 -0.54 22.56 18.99
CA TYR A 223 -1.66 22.31 18.11
C TYR A 223 -2.78 21.57 18.88
N PRO A 224 -3.81 22.29 19.36
CA PRO A 224 -4.94 21.67 20.04
C PRO A 224 -5.81 20.86 19.09
N TYR A 225 -6.36 19.75 19.56
CA TYR A 225 -7.19 18.85 18.77
C TYR A 225 -8.49 18.44 19.49
N THR A 226 -9.52 18.12 18.70
CA THR A 226 -10.65 17.30 19.17
C THR A 226 -10.42 15.84 18.86
N LYS A 227 -9.81 15.52 17.71
CA LYS A 227 -9.36 14.18 17.33
C LYS A 227 -7.90 14.20 16.87
N LEU A 228 -7.13 13.19 17.27
CA LEU A 228 -5.72 13.04 16.91
C LEU A 228 -5.52 11.73 16.14
N VAL A 229 -4.79 11.80 15.03
CA VAL A 229 -4.35 10.61 14.30
C VAL A 229 -2.83 10.55 14.28
N LEU A 230 -2.27 9.51 14.89
CA LEU A 230 -0.85 9.20 14.88
C LEU A 230 -0.56 8.33 13.65
N ALA A 231 0.23 8.85 12.71
CA ALA A 231 0.51 8.24 11.41
C ALA A 231 1.98 8.42 10.98
N THR A 232 2.90 8.36 11.94
CA THR A 232 4.33 8.67 11.73
C THR A 232 5.11 7.61 10.95
N GLY A 233 4.52 6.44 10.73
CA GLY A 233 5.11 5.36 9.93
C GLY A 233 6.38 4.75 10.54
N GLY A 234 7.22 4.13 9.70
CA GLY A 234 8.48 3.51 10.11
C GLY A 234 9.73 4.37 9.88
N MET A 235 10.73 4.19 10.76
CA MET A 235 12.11 4.67 10.63
C MET A 235 13.03 3.52 10.20
N PRO A 236 13.84 3.66 9.14
CA PRO A 236 14.85 2.67 8.78
C PRO A 236 15.84 2.40 9.92
N ARG A 237 16.24 1.15 10.06
CA ARG A 237 17.28 0.76 11.03
C ARG A 237 18.67 0.99 10.44
N SER A 238 19.56 1.55 11.24
CA SER A 238 21.00 1.51 10.97
C SER A 238 21.64 0.29 11.64
N LEU A 239 22.79 -0.11 11.14
CA LEU A 239 23.58 -1.18 11.73
C LEU A 239 24.45 -0.63 12.88
N PRO A 240 24.50 -1.31 14.05
CA PRO A 240 25.27 -0.84 15.20
C PRO A 240 26.76 -1.20 15.12
N MET A 241 27.19 -1.90 14.08
CA MET A 241 28.57 -2.38 13.90
C MET A 241 29.51 -1.28 13.43
N GLU A 242 30.81 -1.53 13.57
CA GLU A 242 31.89 -0.62 13.18
C GLU A 242 31.74 -0.14 11.73
N GLY A 243 32.05 1.14 11.49
CA GLY A 243 32.03 1.78 10.18
C GLY A 243 30.65 2.27 9.72
N PHE A 244 29.57 1.53 9.99
CA PHE A 244 28.25 1.82 9.42
C PHE A 244 27.59 3.14 9.87
N LYS A 245 28.01 3.70 11.00
CA LYS A 245 27.53 4.99 11.52
C LYS A 245 28.55 6.12 11.40
N THR A 246 29.80 5.79 11.04
CA THR A 246 30.93 6.72 11.09
C THR A 246 31.49 7.05 9.71
N LEU A 247 31.30 6.16 8.73
CA LEU A 247 31.74 6.37 7.36
C LEU A 247 30.61 6.99 6.50
N SER A 248 30.98 7.86 5.56
CA SER A 248 30.10 8.36 4.51
C SER A 248 29.90 7.34 3.38
N ASN A 249 29.00 7.66 2.44
CA ASN A 249 28.53 6.78 1.37
C ASN A 249 27.82 5.50 1.88
N ILE A 250 27.20 5.58 3.06
CA ILE A 250 26.35 4.53 3.61
C ILE A 250 24.95 5.13 3.77
N PHE A 251 24.00 4.61 3.02
CA PHE A 251 22.68 5.20 2.85
C PHE A 251 21.59 4.33 3.45
N LEU A 252 20.59 5.00 4.02
CA LEU A 252 19.27 4.43 4.27
C LEU A 252 18.36 4.84 3.10
N LEU A 253 17.15 4.30 3.05
CA LEU A 253 16.15 4.74 2.08
C LEU A 253 14.77 4.86 2.72
N ARG A 254 14.26 6.09 2.83
CA ARG A 254 12.88 6.37 3.23
C ARG A 254 12.30 7.62 2.58
N THR A 255 13.11 8.64 2.36
CA THR A 255 12.73 9.99 1.92
C THR A 255 13.25 10.29 0.52
N VAL A 256 12.76 11.39 -0.08
CA VAL A 256 13.26 11.87 -1.38
C VAL A 256 14.73 12.26 -1.30
N THR A 257 15.15 12.87 -0.19
CA THR A 257 16.55 13.25 0.06
C THR A 257 17.46 12.03 0.05
N ASP A 258 17.03 10.91 0.66
CA ASP A 258 17.81 9.66 0.60
C ASP A 258 18.05 9.19 -0.84
N VAL A 259 17.04 9.29 -1.71
CA VAL A 259 17.16 8.94 -3.14
C VAL A 259 18.13 9.89 -3.84
N GLN A 260 18.02 11.20 -3.59
CA GLN A 260 18.91 12.20 -4.16
C GLN A 260 20.37 11.95 -3.76
N ASP A 261 20.61 11.64 -2.48
CA ASP A 261 21.93 11.34 -1.95
C ASP A 261 22.51 10.05 -2.56
N ILE A 262 21.69 9.00 -2.68
CA ILE A 262 22.08 7.73 -3.34
C ILE A 262 22.45 8.00 -4.79
N LEU A 263 21.60 8.68 -5.58
CA LEU A 263 21.86 8.93 -7.00
C LEU A 263 23.07 9.84 -7.21
N THR A 264 23.28 10.83 -6.34
CA THR A 264 24.47 11.68 -6.35
C THR A 264 25.73 10.88 -6.10
N ALA A 265 25.71 9.94 -5.15
CA ALA A 265 26.84 9.06 -4.89
C ALA A 265 27.10 8.04 -6.01
N VAL A 266 26.04 7.62 -6.73
CA VAL A 266 26.16 6.76 -7.91
C VAL A 266 26.84 7.49 -9.08
N GLY A 267 26.45 8.73 -9.38
CA GLY A 267 27.05 9.52 -10.46
C GLY A 267 26.95 8.86 -11.85
N ASP A 268 28.02 8.92 -12.64
CA ASP A 268 28.03 8.57 -14.06
C ASP A 268 28.12 7.04 -14.38
N LYS A 269 27.81 6.16 -13.40
CA LYS A 269 27.72 4.67 -13.48
C LYS A 269 29.00 3.91 -13.07
N ASN A 270 28.95 2.57 -13.19
CA ASN A 270 30.03 1.61 -12.88
C ASN A 270 30.49 1.60 -11.40
N LYS A 271 29.59 1.91 -10.47
CA LYS A 271 29.88 1.80 -9.04
C LYS A 271 29.81 0.37 -8.54
N LYS A 272 30.61 0.04 -7.54
CA LYS A 272 30.46 -1.16 -6.72
C LYS A 272 29.53 -0.83 -5.57
N ILE A 273 28.33 -1.41 -5.59
CA ILE A 273 27.26 -1.11 -4.64
C ILE A 273 26.99 -2.36 -3.82
N VAL A 274 27.14 -2.25 -2.50
CA VAL A 274 26.75 -3.32 -1.58
C VAL A 274 25.42 -2.95 -0.94
N VAL A 275 24.39 -3.76 -1.17
CA VAL A 275 23.10 -3.63 -0.50
C VAL A 275 23.04 -4.65 0.62
N ILE A 276 22.76 -4.21 1.85
CA ILE A 276 22.65 -5.11 3.01
C ILE A 276 21.18 -5.29 3.34
N GLY A 277 20.67 -6.51 3.15
CA GLY A 277 19.28 -6.89 3.34
C GLY A 277 18.68 -7.48 2.07
N SER A 278 18.24 -8.74 2.16
CA SER A 278 17.67 -9.56 1.07
C SER A 278 16.13 -9.53 1.05
N SER A 279 15.53 -8.42 1.48
CA SER A 279 14.07 -8.20 1.52
C SER A 279 13.63 -7.14 0.50
N PHE A 280 12.34 -6.79 0.47
CA PHE A 280 11.73 -5.97 -0.58
C PHE A 280 12.51 -4.71 -0.95
N ILE A 281 12.78 -3.81 0.00
CA ILE A 281 13.44 -2.52 -0.30
C ILE A 281 14.86 -2.74 -0.82
N GLY A 282 15.64 -3.61 -0.17
CA GLY A 282 17.01 -3.91 -0.60
C GLY A 282 17.05 -4.51 -2.00
N MET A 283 16.14 -5.45 -2.30
CA MET A 283 16.02 -6.06 -3.61
C MET A 283 15.53 -5.09 -4.68
N GLU A 284 14.54 -4.24 -4.38
CA GLU A 284 14.03 -3.23 -5.31
C GLU A 284 15.13 -2.23 -5.71
N VAL A 285 15.85 -1.70 -4.73
CA VAL A 285 16.95 -0.74 -4.98
C VAL A 285 18.10 -1.42 -5.71
N GLY A 286 18.47 -2.63 -5.30
CA GLY A 286 19.52 -3.40 -5.97
C GLY A 286 19.18 -3.65 -7.43
N ASN A 287 17.94 -4.05 -7.72
CA ASN A 287 17.43 -4.23 -9.08
C ASN A 287 17.42 -2.91 -9.89
N ALA A 288 17.02 -1.79 -9.27
CA ALA A 288 16.97 -0.49 -9.94
C ALA A 288 18.37 0.03 -10.36
N LEU A 289 19.43 -0.35 -9.62
CA LEU A 289 20.80 0.12 -9.86
C LEU A 289 21.64 -0.85 -10.70
N ALA A 290 21.26 -2.14 -10.76
CA ALA A 290 22.08 -3.22 -11.34
C ALA A 290 22.37 -3.08 -12.84
N LYS A 291 21.50 -2.38 -13.59
CA LYS A 291 21.69 -2.20 -15.04
C LYS A 291 22.99 -1.48 -15.40
N GLU A 292 23.45 -0.58 -14.52
CA GLU A 292 24.57 0.32 -14.81
C GLU A 292 25.70 0.22 -13.77
N ASN A 293 25.58 -0.67 -12.79
CA ASN A 293 26.49 -0.77 -11.65
C ASN A 293 26.74 -2.23 -11.25
N ASP A 294 27.84 -2.50 -10.56
CA ASP A 294 28.12 -3.81 -9.96
C ASP A 294 27.44 -3.89 -8.59
N VAL A 295 26.26 -4.50 -8.55
CA VAL A 295 25.43 -4.58 -7.35
C VAL A 295 25.56 -5.96 -6.70
N THR A 296 25.91 -6.00 -5.42
CA THR A 296 25.86 -7.20 -4.59
C THR A 296 24.90 -7.03 -3.42
N ILE A 297 23.88 -7.89 -3.32
CA ILE A 297 22.96 -7.98 -2.19
C ILE A 297 23.49 -9.01 -1.18
N VAL A 298 23.60 -8.60 0.08
CA VAL A 298 24.01 -9.45 1.20
C VAL A 298 22.78 -9.81 2.06
N GLY A 299 22.62 -11.08 2.40
CA GLY A 299 21.52 -11.58 3.22
C GLY A 299 21.97 -12.68 4.19
N MET A 300 21.31 -12.76 5.35
CA MET A 300 21.60 -13.76 6.38
C MET A 300 20.92 -15.11 6.09
N GLU A 301 19.84 -15.05 5.33
CA GLU A 301 18.99 -16.16 4.93
C GLU A 301 19.63 -16.97 3.80
N ASN A 302 19.18 -18.20 3.59
CA ASN A 302 19.67 -19.06 2.50
C ASN A 302 19.12 -18.61 1.15
N ALA A 303 17.91 -18.04 1.14
CA ALA A 303 17.28 -17.40 0.00
C ALA A 303 16.65 -16.04 0.39
N PRO A 304 16.50 -15.10 -0.55
CA PRO A 304 15.84 -13.82 -0.27
C PRO A 304 14.42 -14.02 0.27
N MET A 305 14.06 -13.24 1.29
CA MET A 305 12.72 -13.29 1.93
C MET A 305 12.29 -14.67 2.45
N GLU A 306 13.23 -15.56 2.79
CA GLU A 306 12.95 -16.93 3.26
C GLU A 306 11.94 -16.95 4.43
N THR A 307 12.07 -16.04 5.39
CA THR A 307 11.19 -15.96 6.58
C THR A 307 9.74 -15.56 6.25
N VAL A 308 9.54 -14.84 5.14
CA VAL A 308 8.22 -14.32 4.75
C VAL A 308 7.58 -15.19 3.66
N MET A 309 8.35 -15.53 2.64
CA MET A 309 7.88 -16.18 1.41
C MET A 309 8.36 -17.64 1.27
N GLY A 310 9.24 -18.10 2.14
CA GLY A 310 9.85 -19.44 2.04
C GLY A 310 10.92 -19.53 0.97
N GLU A 311 11.81 -20.51 1.12
CA GLU A 311 12.99 -20.66 0.25
C GLU A 311 12.62 -20.80 -1.24
N LYS A 312 11.64 -21.64 -1.57
CA LYS A 312 11.26 -21.90 -2.97
C LYS A 312 10.86 -20.63 -3.72
N VAL A 313 10.05 -19.78 -3.11
CA VAL A 313 9.60 -18.52 -3.72
C VAL A 313 10.72 -17.48 -3.70
N GLY A 314 11.50 -17.43 -2.61
CA GLY A 314 12.71 -16.61 -2.51
C GLY A 314 13.70 -16.84 -3.64
N ARG A 315 13.94 -18.10 -4.02
CA ARG A 315 14.81 -18.47 -5.15
C ARG A 315 14.30 -17.98 -6.50
N ILE A 316 12.98 -17.90 -6.70
CA ILE A 316 12.41 -17.31 -7.93
C ILE A 316 12.82 -15.83 -8.02
N PHE A 317 12.69 -15.08 -6.92
CA PHE A 317 13.07 -13.68 -6.88
C PHE A 317 14.57 -13.48 -7.05
N GLN A 318 15.38 -14.34 -6.42
CA GLN A 318 16.83 -14.36 -6.61
C GLN A 318 17.18 -14.51 -8.09
N ASN A 319 16.66 -15.56 -8.75
CA ASN A 319 16.92 -15.84 -10.16
C ASN A 319 16.49 -14.69 -11.07
N ASN A 320 15.36 -14.03 -10.78
CA ASN A 320 14.90 -12.88 -11.55
C ASN A 320 15.87 -11.69 -11.47
N LEU A 321 16.42 -11.43 -10.27
CA LEU A 321 17.38 -10.34 -10.05
C LEU A 321 18.77 -10.67 -10.59
N GLU A 322 19.20 -11.93 -10.50
CA GLU A 322 20.46 -12.39 -11.10
C GLU A 322 20.43 -12.24 -12.63
N LYS A 323 19.31 -12.57 -13.28
CA LYS A 323 19.09 -12.27 -14.71
C LYS A 323 19.17 -10.78 -15.03
N ALA A 324 18.88 -9.90 -14.06
CA ALA A 324 18.99 -8.45 -14.18
C ALA A 324 20.39 -7.91 -13.81
N GLY A 325 21.35 -8.78 -13.49
CA GLY A 325 22.75 -8.42 -13.20
C GLY A 325 23.10 -8.27 -11.72
N VAL A 326 22.16 -8.53 -10.81
CA VAL A 326 22.43 -8.50 -9.35
C VAL A 326 23.21 -9.73 -8.92
N LYS A 327 24.21 -9.56 -8.05
CA LYS A 327 24.91 -10.66 -7.36
C LYS A 327 24.35 -10.85 -5.96
N PHE A 328 24.33 -12.08 -5.47
CA PHE A 328 23.91 -12.39 -4.10
C PHE A 328 25.05 -12.99 -3.27
N LYS A 329 25.13 -12.57 -2.00
CA LYS A 329 25.95 -13.16 -0.94
C LYS A 329 25.05 -13.48 0.25
N LEU A 330 24.54 -14.70 0.25
CA LEU A 330 23.55 -15.22 1.19
C LEU A 330 24.18 -16.11 2.26
N ALA A 331 23.39 -16.52 3.25
CA ALA A 331 23.82 -17.34 4.37
C ALA A 331 25.02 -16.76 5.15
N THR A 332 25.14 -15.42 5.17
CA THR A 332 26.25 -14.72 5.81
C THR A 332 25.80 -13.39 6.38
N SER A 333 26.55 -12.84 7.33
CA SER A 333 26.23 -11.54 7.94
C SER A 333 27.42 -10.59 7.81
N VAL A 334 27.13 -9.31 7.77
CA VAL A 334 28.17 -8.28 7.78
C VAL A 334 28.82 -8.22 9.16
N ALA A 335 30.14 -7.96 9.18
CA ALA A 335 30.92 -7.78 10.39
C ALA A 335 31.20 -6.28 10.65
N LYS A 336 31.66 -5.57 9.61
CA LYS A 336 31.98 -4.13 9.66
C LYS A 336 32.06 -3.52 8.26
N ALA A 337 31.95 -2.20 8.19
CA ALA A 337 32.36 -1.43 7.01
C ALA A 337 33.76 -0.84 7.24
N ILE A 338 34.60 -0.84 6.22
CA ILE A 338 35.96 -0.30 6.29
C ILE A 338 36.11 0.91 5.36
N ALA A 339 36.98 1.83 5.76
CA ALA A 339 37.24 3.05 5.02
C ALA A 339 37.90 2.78 3.65
N SER A 340 37.70 3.70 2.71
CA SER A 340 38.44 3.73 1.45
C SER A 340 39.87 4.21 1.67
N ASP A 341 40.84 3.55 1.03
CA ASP A 341 42.25 3.99 1.05
C ASP A 341 42.42 5.39 0.43
N SER A 342 41.64 5.70 -0.62
CA SER A 342 41.68 7.00 -1.29
C SER A 342 40.84 8.08 -0.60
N TYR A 343 39.79 7.66 0.12
CA TYR A 343 38.87 8.56 0.82
C TYR A 343 38.58 8.04 2.23
N PRO A 344 39.46 8.28 3.23
CA PRO A 344 39.40 7.62 4.55
C PRO A 344 38.13 7.87 5.38
N LYS A 345 37.28 8.83 4.98
CA LYS A 345 35.98 9.09 5.61
C LYS A 345 34.83 8.34 4.96
N SER A 346 35.00 7.84 3.74
CA SER A 346 33.99 7.10 2.98
C SER A 346 34.21 5.60 3.10
N VAL A 347 33.15 4.81 2.93
CA VAL A 347 33.27 3.36 2.79
C VAL A 347 34.13 3.00 1.56
N GLY A 348 34.97 1.98 1.71
CA GLY A 348 35.73 1.36 0.63
C GLY A 348 35.45 -0.14 0.48
N ALA A 349 34.99 -0.81 1.54
CA ALA A 349 34.52 -2.18 1.47
C ALA A 349 33.63 -2.56 2.67
N VAL A 350 32.91 -3.67 2.51
CA VAL A 350 32.17 -4.36 3.58
C VAL A 350 32.83 -5.70 3.86
N HIS A 351 33.15 -5.96 5.13
CA HIS A 351 33.66 -7.24 5.60
C HIS A 351 32.52 -8.11 6.10
N LEU A 352 32.45 -9.35 5.63
CA LEU A 352 31.49 -10.36 6.06
C LEU A 352 32.10 -11.25 7.14
N LYS A 353 31.26 -11.90 7.96
CA LYS A 353 31.72 -12.79 9.04
C LYS A 353 32.39 -14.07 8.55
N ASP A 354 32.16 -14.46 7.29
CA ASP A 354 32.83 -15.59 6.65
C ASP A 354 34.25 -15.26 6.12
N GLY A 355 34.73 -14.02 6.34
CA GLY A 355 36.04 -13.56 5.88
C GLY A 355 36.04 -12.91 4.50
N THR A 356 34.91 -12.94 3.77
CA THR A 356 34.78 -12.27 2.48
C THR A 356 34.86 -10.74 2.65
N GLN A 357 35.62 -10.10 1.77
CA GLN A 357 35.63 -8.65 1.64
C GLN A 357 34.99 -8.25 0.30
N LEU A 358 33.98 -7.39 0.38
CA LEU A 358 33.28 -6.83 -0.78
C LEU A 358 33.68 -5.37 -0.98
N PRO A 359 34.49 -5.03 -2.00
CA PRO A 359 34.78 -3.63 -2.32
C PRO A 359 33.48 -2.86 -2.60
N ALA A 360 33.35 -1.64 -2.08
CA ALA A 360 32.15 -0.85 -2.15
C ALA A 360 32.47 0.64 -2.28
N ASP A 361 31.93 1.29 -3.32
CA ASP A 361 31.95 2.75 -3.45
C ASP A 361 30.81 3.39 -2.65
N LEU A 362 29.72 2.64 -2.46
CA LEU A 362 28.61 2.97 -1.57
C LEU A 362 27.92 1.71 -1.03
N VAL A 363 27.26 1.89 0.11
CA VAL A 363 26.47 0.85 0.79
C VAL A 363 25.04 1.34 0.99
N ILE A 364 24.06 0.47 0.77
CA ILE A 364 22.64 0.78 1.03
C ILE A 364 22.08 -0.21 2.04
N LEU A 365 21.47 0.30 3.12
CA LEU A 365 20.95 -0.49 4.22
C LEU A 365 19.44 -0.72 4.07
N GLY A 366 19.08 -1.97 3.76
CA GLY A 366 17.70 -2.49 3.70
C GLY A 366 17.38 -3.44 4.85
N VAL A 367 17.83 -3.13 6.07
CA VAL A 367 17.81 -4.03 7.25
C VAL A 367 16.57 -3.90 8.13
N GLY A 368 15.43 -3.53 7.52
CA GLY A 368 14.15 -3.35 8.18
C GLY A 368 13.95 -1.96 8.80
N VAL A 369 12.74 -1.76 9.35
CA VAL A 369 12.32 -0.50 9.98
C VAL A 369 11.90 -0.73 11.44
N ARG A 370 11.62 0.34 12.16
CA ARG A 370 10.95 0.33 13.46
C ARG A 370 9.86 1.42 13.50
N PRO A 371 8.81 1.29 14.32
CA PRO A 371 7.83 2.36 14.53
C PRO A 371 8.49 3.70 14.89
N ALA A 372 8.02 4.79 14.27
CA ALA A 372 8.46 6.16 14.52
C ALA A 372 7.70 6.79 15.71
N THR A 373 7.85 6.20 16.90
CA THR A 373 7.07 6.50 18.11
C THR A 373 7.92 7.04 19.27
N ASP A 374 9.19 7.40 19.00
CA ASP A 374 10.15 7.81 20.04
C ASP A 374 9.64 8.97 20.92
N PHE A 375 8.89 9.92 20.34
CA PHE A 375 8.30 11.07 21.02
C PHE A 375 7.20 10.71 22.04
N LEU A 376 6.76 9.45 22.07
CA LEU A 376 5.77 8.93 23.00
C LEU A 376 6.37 8.01 24.08
N ARG A 377 7.65 7.65 23.98
CA ARG A 377 8.26 6.62 24.84
C ARG A 377 8.10 6.91 26.33
N GLU A 378 8.26 8.18 26.72
CA GLU A 378 8.19 8.63 28.11
C GLU A 378 6.80 9.17 28.50
N ASN A 379 5.78 8.98 27.65
CA ASN A 379 4.45 9.51 27.90
C ASN A 379 3.63 8.56 28.79
N PRO A 380 3.17 8.98 29.97
CA PRO A 380 2.53 8.08 30.94
C PRO A 380 1.12 7.62 30.52
N SER A 381 0.48 8.29 29.55
CA SER A 381 -0.87 7.96 29.11
C SER A 381 -0.92 6.93 27.99
N ILE A 382 0.23 6.49 27.47
CA ILE A 382 0.30 5.50 26.39
C ILE A 382 1.39 4.47 26.67
N GLN A 383 1.05 3.20 26.50
CA GLN A 383 2.01 2.11 26.58
C GLN A 383 2.36 1.67 25.16
N LEU A 384 3.65 1.73 24.80
CA LEU A 384 4.15 1.16 23.56
C LEU A 384 4.33 -0.36 23.72
N GLU A 385 4.06 -1.10 22.65
CA GLU A 385 4.37 -2.52 22.55
C GLU A 385 5.90 -2.74 22.54
N GLN A 386 6.35 -3.99 22.71
CA GLN A 386 7.78 -4.32 22.79
C GLN A 386 8.60 -3.83 21.58
N ASP A 387 8.00 -3.82 20.39
CA ASP A 387 8.63 -3.35 19.17
C ASP A 387 8.52 -1.83 18.96
N GLY A 388 7.91 -1.12 19.90
CA GLY A 388 7.67 0.32 19.87
C GLY A 388 6.36 0.73 19.20
N SER A 389 5.53 -0.21 18.74
CA SER A 389 4.24 0.12 18.12
C SER A 389 3.17 0.51 19.14
N ILE A 390 2.03 0.98 18.64
CA ILE A 390 0.86 1.38 19.42
C ILE A 390 -0.25 0.36 19.18
N LYS A 391 -0.74 -0.25 20.25
CA LYS A 391 -1.90 -1.12 20.21
C LYS A 391 -3.18 -0.33 19.97
N THR A 392 -4.06 -0.87 19.12
CA THR A 392 -5.33 -0.24 18.74
C THR A 392 -6.50 -1.23 18.78
N ASP A 393 -7.73 -0.73 18.75
CA ASP A 393 -8.92 -1.56 18.55
C ASP A 393 -9.26 -1.76 17.05
N GLU A 394 -10.40 -2.40 16.77
CA GLU A 394 -10.94 -2.63 15.42
C GLU A 394 -11.20 -1.35 14.59
N HIS A 395 -11.27 -0.20 15.26
CA HIS A 395 -11.49 1.11 14.67
C HIS A 395 -10.20 1.93 14.59
N PHE A 396 -9.06 1.31 14.90
CA PHE A 396 -7.75 1.93 15.06
C PHE A 396 -7.67 2.96 16.18
N ALA A 397 -8.66 3.00 17.09
CA ALA A 397 -8.62 3.87 18.26
C ALA A 397 -7.63 3.32 19.28
N VAL A 398 -6.92 4.22 19.96
CA VAL A 398 -5.97 3.86 21.02
C VAL A 398 -6.75 3.66 22.32
N PRO A 399 -6.74 2.45 22.91
CA PRO A 399 -7.47 2.18 24.15
C PRO A 399 -7.04 3.13 25.29
N GLY A 400 -8.01 3.54 26.11
CA GLY A 400 -7.75 4.44 27.24
C GLY A 400 -7.70 5.93 26.90
N LEU A 401 -7.81 6.32 25.63
CA LEU A 401 -7.75 7.72 25.18
C LEU A 401 -9.11 8.23 24.64
N ASN A 402 -10.21 7.84 25.29
CA ASN A 402 -11.57 8.33 25.07
C ASN A 402 -12.08 8.27 23.61
N ASN A 403 -11.54 7.37 22.78
CA ASN A 403 -11.84 7.32 21.33
C ASN A 403 -11.58 8.65 20.59
N ASP A 404 -10.65 9.45 21.12
CA ASP A 404 -10.22 10.71 20.54
C ASP A 404 -8.88 10.58 19.80
N VAL A 405 -8.12 9.53 20.09
CA VAL A 405 -6.79 9.27 19.52
C VAL A 405 -6.81 7.97 18.74
N TYR A 406 -6.27 8.01 17.53
CA TYR A 406 -6.14 6.89 16.63
C TYR A 406 -4.66 6.68 16.26
N ALA A 407 -4.27 5.44 15.96
CA ALA A 407 -2.94 5.14 15.40
C ALA A 407 -3.09 4.26 14.15
N ILE A 408 -2.40 4.62 13.06
CA ILE A 408 -2.53 3.94 11.76
C ILE A 408 -1.19 3.74 11.05
N GLY A 409 -1.16 2.79 10.12
CA GLY A 409 0.01 2.47 9.31
C GLY A 409 1.08 1.72 10.11
N ASP A 410 2.36 1.89 9.74
CA ASP A 410 3.48 1.08 10.25
C ASP A 410 3.67 1.14 11.77
N ILE A 411 3.04 2.09 12.48
CA ILE A 411 3.10 2.22 13.94
C ILE A 411 1.98 1.50 14.68
N ALA A 412 0.95 0.99 13.98
CA ALA A 412 -0.25 0.45 14.59
C ALA A 412 -0.22 -1.08 14.63
N THR A 413 -0.41 -1.63 15.83
CA THR A 413 -0.70 -3.05 16.05
C THR A 413 -2.20 -3.18 16.29
N TYR A 414 -2.89 -3.81 15.36
CA TYR A 414 -4.36 -3.88 15.34
C TYR A 414 -4.83 -5.34 15.28
N PRO A 415 -6.03 -5.65 15.79
CA PRO A 415 -6.59 -7.00 15.69
C PRO A 415 -6.92 -7.34 14.22
N TYR A 416 -6.16 -8.27 13.63
CA TYR A 416 -6.40 -8.75 12.27
C TYR A 416 -7.28 -10.02 12.29
N HIS A 417 -8.37 -10.00 11.53
CA HIS A 417 -9.37 -11.09 11.43
C HIS A 417 -9.30 -11.84 10.10
N GLY A 418 -8.08 -12.13 9.64
CA GLY A 418 -7.89 -12.90 8.42
C GLY A 418 -8.01 -14.41 8.59
N PRO A 419 -7.88 -15.17 7.50
CA PRO A 419 -7.79 -16.62 7.61
C PRO A 419 -6.64 -17.04 8.53
N GLY A 420 -6.89 -18.02 9.41
CA GLY A 420 -5.90 -18.56 10.34
C GLY A 420 -5.69 -17.74 11.62
N THR A 421 -6.52 -16.73 11.88
CA THR A 421 -6.60 -16.03 13.18
C THR A 421 -7.78 -16.52 14.01
N ASP A 422 -7.84 -16.11 15.27
CA ASP A 422 -9.02 -16.27 16.11
C ASP A 422 -10.21 -15.50 15.49
N PRO A 423 -11.38 -16.11 15.22
CA PRO A 423 -12.50 -15.43 14.57
C PRO A 423 -13.18 -14.35 15.42
N GLU A 424 -13.08 -14.43 16.75
CA GLU A 424 -13.74 -13.46 17.65
C GLU A 424 -12.79 -12.31 18.02
N LYS A 425 -11.52 -12.64 18.27
CA LYS A 425 -10.52 -11.70 18.83
C LYS A 425 -9.51 -11.22 17.79
N GLY A 426 -9.43 -11.89 16.65
CA GLY A 426 -8.38 -11.68 15.68
C GLY A 426 -6.99 -12.02 16.24
N THR A 427 -5.96 -11.59 15.55
CA THR A 427 -4.58 -11.63 16.03
C THR A 427 -3.96 -10.25 15.91
N TYR A 428 -3.48 -9.70 17.03
CA TYR A 428 -2.82 -8.41 17.05
C TYR A 428 -1.60 -8.43 16.15
N THR A 429 -1.65 -7.64 15.09
CA THR A 429 -0.65 -7.67 14.04
C THR A 429 -0.29 -6.26 13.61
N ARG A 430 1.00 -6.05 13.38
CA ARG A 430 1.52 -4.85 12.74
C ARG A 430 1.86 -5.16 11.30
N ILE A 431 1.31 -4.38 10.37
CA ILE A 431 1.50 -4.61 8.94
C ILE A 431 2.07 -3.34 8.30
N GLU A 432 3.30 -3.46 7.81
CA GLU A 432 4.05 -2.37 7.19
C GLU A 432 3.80 -2.35 5.67
N HIS A 433 2.68 -1.79 5.25
CA HIS A 433 2.42 -1.65 3.83
C HIS A 433 1.60 -0.41 3.47
N TRP A 434 1.94 0.17 2.31
CA TRP A 434 1.34 1.38 1.78
C TRP A 434 -0.19 1.29 1.67
N ASN A 435 -0.72 0.24 1.05
CA ASN A 435 -2.18 0.02 0.90
C ASN A 435 -2.88 -0.13 2.25
N VAL A 436 -2.27 -0.89 3.17
CA VAL A 436 -2.84 -1.16 4.49
C VAL A 436 -2.94 0.12 5.30
N ALA A 437 -1.87 0.92 5.31
CA ALA A 437 -1.87 2.23 5.95
C ALA A 437 -2.98 3.14 5.40
N GLN A 438 -3.13 3.23 4.08
CA GLN A 438 -4.15 4.07 3.46
C GLN A 438 -5.56 3.61 3.81
N ASN A 439 -5.83 2.29 3.77
CA ASN A 439 -7.13 1.74 4.15
C ASN A 439 -7.43 1.90 5.65
N ALA A 440 -6.43 1.79 6.52
CA ALA A 440 -6.56 2.14 7.94
C ALA A 440 -6.95 3.63 8.09
N GLY A 441 -6.33 4.52 7.32
CA GLY A 441 -6.69 5.94 7.27
C GLY A 441 -8.13 6.20 6.83
N ARG A 442 -8.60 5.53 5.76
CA ARG A 442 -10.02 5.58 5.35
C ARG A 442 -10.95 5.04 6.45
N GLY A 443 -10.50 4.01 7.16
CA GLY A 443 -11.18 3.46 8.34
C GLY A 443 -11.34 4.47 9.47
N VAL A 444 -10.25 5.14 9.85
CA VAL A 444 -10.24 6.17 10.89
C VAL A 444 -11.08 7.38 10.49
N ALA A 445 -11.07 7.80 9.23
CA ALA A 445 -11.95 8.87 8.76
C ALA A 445 -13.44 8.55 9.02
N ARG A 446 -13.86 7.31 8.75
CA ARG A 446 -15.22 6.84 9.08
C ARG A 446 -15.48 6.85 10.58
N SER A 447 -14.53 6.37 11.40
CA SER A 447 -14.64 6.38 12.85
C SER A 447 -14.79 7.80 13.40
N ILE A 448 -13.97 8.75 12.93
CA ILE A 448 -14.04 10.16 13.32
C ILE A 448 -15.41 10.75 13.01
N VAL A 449 -15.87 10.65 11.76
CA VAL A 449 -17.18 11.21 11.35
C VAL A 449 -18.33 10.54 12.12
N HIS A 450 -18.29 9.22 12.27
CA HIS A 450 -19.30 8.48 13.05
C HIS A 450 -19.35 8.95 14.50
N SER A 451 -18.18 9.15 15.13
CA SER A 451 -18.08 9.52 16.55
C SER A 451 -18.78 10.83 16.93
N PHE A 452 -19.02 11.74 15.97
CA PHE A 452 -19.76 12.97 16.21
C PHE A 452 -21.28 12.80 16.17
N SER A 453 -21.78 11.66 15.68
CA SER A 453 -23.21 11.37 15.54
C SER A 453 -23.65 10.13 16.32
N SER A 454 -22.74 9.23 16.68
CA SER A 454 -23.03 7.95 17.33
C SER A 454 -21.79 7.37 18.00
N SER A 455 -22.01 6.48 18.98
CA SER A 455 -20.91 5.72 19.61
C SER A 455 -20.18 4.84 18.59
N LEU A 456 -18.85 4.73 18.70
CA LEU A 456 -18.07 3.81 17.86
C LEU A 456 -18.51 2.34 18.02
N GLN A 457 -19.04 1.95 19.18
CA GLN A 457 -19.53 0.59 19.41
C GLN A 457 -20.67 0.17 18.46
N SER A 458 -21.39 1.14 17.87
CA SER A 458 -22.42 0.85 16.87
C SER A 458 -21.89 0.81 15.44
N LEU A 459 -20.66 1.26 15.21
CA LEU A 459 -20.01 1.20 13.90
C LEU A 459 -19.48 -0.21 13.69
N LYS A 460 -19.91 -0.89 12.63
CA LYS A 460 -19.31 -2.17 12.26
C LYS A 460 -17.87 -1.95 11.76
N PRO A 461 -16.86 -2.65 12.30
CA PRO A 461 -15.52 -2.65 11.75
C PRO A 461 -15.52 -3.09 10.29
N LYS A 462 -14.58 -2.54 9.52
CA LYS A 462 -14.41 -2.93 8.13
C LYS A 462 -13.42 -4.08 8.08
N VAL A 463 -13.91 -5.28 7.74
CA VAL A 463 -13.02 -6.41 7.47
C VAL A 463 -12.29 -6.16 6.15
N PHE A 464 -10.97 -6.32 6.17
CA PHE A 464 -10.14 -6.23 4.97
C PHE A 464 -9.06 -7.31 4.98
N ILE A 465 -8.64 -7.69 3.78
CA ILE A 465 -7.49 -8.56 3.56
C ILE A 465 -6.34 -7.68 3.06
N PRO A 466 -5.18 -7.66 3.76
CA PRO A 466 -4.02 -6.88 3.33
C PRO A 466 -3.64 -7.24 1.91
N ILE A 467 -3.38 -6.23 1.08
CA ILE A 467 -2.82 -6.40 -0.27
C ILE A 467 -1.48 -5.69 -0.34
N PHE A 468 -0.49 -6.36 -0.90
CA PHE A 468 0.90 -5.95 -1.03
C PHE A 468 1.39 -6.08 -2.48
N TRP A 469 2.34 -5.24 -2.89
CA TRP A 469 3.06 -5.44 -4.15
C TRP A 469 4.53 -5.01 -4.08
N SER A 470 5.35 -5.60 -4.95
CA SER A 470 6.76 -5.27 -5.09
C SER A 470 7.26 -5.52 -6.52
N ALA A 471 8.39 -4.92 -6.89
CA ALA A 471 9.06 -5.12 -8.17
C ALA A 471 10.39 -5.86 -7.96
N LEU A 472 10.36 -7.18 -8.07
CA LEU A 472 11.50 -8.08 -7.81
C LEU A 472 11.94 -8.74 -9.12
N GLY A 473 12.35 -7.92 -10.09
CA GLY A 473 12.58 -8.33 -11.50
C GLY A 473 11.29 -8.58 -12.29
N ALA A 474 10.21 -8.94 -11.59
CA ALA A 474 8.82 -8.98 -12.09
C ALA A 474 7.87 -8.39 -11.03
N GLN A 475 6.60 -8.18 -11.40
CA GLN A 475 5.60 -7.62 -10.50
C GLN A 475 5.03 -8.70 -9.57
N LEU A 476 5.38 -8.62 -8.29
CA LEU A 476 4.79 -9.42 -7.23
C LEU A 476 3.47 -8.78 -6.78
N ARG A 477 2.42 -9.59 -6.68
CA ARG A 477 1.19 -9.27 -5.95
C ARG A 477 1.04 -10.24 -4.79
N TYR A 478 0.53 -9.76 -3.65
CA TYR A 478 0.33 -10.59 -2.47
C TYR A 478 -0.93 -10.17 -1.74
N CYS A 479 -1.68 -11.13 -1.20
CA CYS A 479 -2.80 -10.87 -0.29
C CYS A 479 -2.79 -11.80 0.92
N GLY A 480 -3.44 -11.36 2.00
CA GLY A 480 -3.48 -12.09 3.28
C GLY A 480 -2.35 -11.67 4.20
N ASN A 481 -2.24 -12.35 5.34
CA ASN A 481 -1.14 -12.18 6.26
C ASN A 481 -1.00 -13.43 7.13
N THR A 482 0.20 -13.70 7.63
CA THR A 482 0.53 -14.95 8.35
C THR A 482 0.98 -14.67 9.78
N PRO A 483 0.16 -14.02 10.63
CA PRO A 483 0.58 -13.66 11.99
C PRO A 483 0.92 -14.89 12.86
N ASN A 484 0.27 -16.03 12.59
CA ASN A 484 0.52 -17.32 13.24
C ASN A 484 1.42 -18.26 12.42
N GLY A 485 2.14 -17.68 11.44
CA GLY A 485 2.98 -18.40 10.48
C GLY A 485 2.18 -19.25 9.47
N TRP A 486 2.91 -20.07 8.73
CA TRP A 486 2.38 -21.04 7.77
C TRP A 486 3.25 -22.32 7.83
N ASP A 487 2.68 -23.46 7.44
CA ASP A 487 3.33 -24.78 7.48
C ASP A 487 3.22 -25.54 6.14
N GLY A 488 2.55 -24.95 5.15
CA GLY A 488 2.49 -25.50 3.80
C GLY A 488 2.56 -24.42 2.72
N LEU A 489 3.03 -24.84 1.54
CA LEU A 489 3.17 -24.02 0.35
C LEU A 489 2.76 -24.85 -0.87
N ILE A 490 1.73 -24.39 -1.59
CA ILE A 490 1.32 -24.95 -2.87
C ILE A 490 1.73 -23.96 -3.97
N LEU A 491 2.66 -24.36 -4.83
CA LEU A 491 3.16 -23.56 -5.95
C LEU A 491 2.62 -24.12 -7.27
N ARG A 492 2.03 -23.26 -8.11
CA ARG A 492 1.49 -23.60 -9.44
C ARG A 492 1.94 -22.61 -10.50
N GLY A 493 1.95 -23.05 -11.77
CA GLY A 493 2.36 -22.26 -12.93
C GLY A 493 3.77 -22.61 -13.39
N GLU A 494 4.47 -21.61 -13.91
CA GLU A 494 5.82 -21.67 -14.47
C GLU A 494 6.75 -20.69 -13.69
N PRO A 495 7.22 -21.09 -12.49
CA PRO A 495 8.07 -20.26 -11.64
C PRO A 495 9.30 -19.65 -12.34
N GLU A 496 9.94 -20.40 -13.23
CA GLU A 496 11.12 -20.03 -14.02
C GLU A 496 10.89 -18.84 -14.96
N ASN A 497 9.62 -18.62 -15.34
CA ASN A 497 9.14 -17.54 -16.21
C ASN A 497 8.47 -16.41 -15.41
N ALA A 498 8.60 -16.39 -14.08
CA ALA A 498 7.92 -15.46 -13.18
C ALA A 498 6.39 -15.44 -13.39
N LYS A 499 5.81 -16.61 -13.72
CA LYS A 499 4.38 -16.78 -13.94
C LYS A 499 3.85 -17.86 -13.00
N PHE A 500 3.56 -17.49 -11.75
CA PHE A 500 3.18 -18.46 -10.72
C PHE A 500 2.15 -17.90 -9.75
N VAL A 501 1.49 -18.83 -9.05
CA VAL A 501 0.76 -18.57 -7.82
C VAL A 501 1.30 -19.47 -6.71
N ALA A 502 1.53 -18.89 -5.54
CA ALA A 502 1.93 -19.55 -4.31
C ALA A 502 0.82 -19.35 -3.27
N TYR A 503 0.21 -20.45 -2.83
CA TYR A 503 -0.75 -20.47 -1.73
C TYR A 503 -0.03 -20.90 -0.45
N TYR A 504 0.02 -20.02 0.55
CA TYR A 504 0.56 -20.31 1.87
C TYR A 504 -0.55 -20.82 2.78
N THR A 505 -0.29 -21.93 3.47
CA THR A 505 -1.31 -22.60 4.29
C THR A 505 -0.87 -22.78 5.72
N LYS A 506 -1.83 -22.72 6.64
CA LYS A 506 -1.69 -23.17 8.02
C LYS A 506 -2.68 -24.30 8.26
N GLY A 507 -2.19 -25.53 8.38
CA GLY A 507 -3.04 -26.71 8.31
C GLY A 507 -3.81 -26.77 6.98
N ASN A 508 -5.15 -26.82 7.03
CA ASN A 508 -5.99 -26.85 5.84
C ASN A 508 -6.43 -25.45 5.34
N THR A 509 -6.07 -24.38 6.04
CA THR A 509 -6.51 -23.01 5.71
C THR A 509 -5.47 -22.30 4.85
N VAL A 510 -5.88 -21.71 3.73
CA VAL A 510 -5.03 -20.79 2.96
C VAL A 510 -5.02 -19.43 3.66
N VAL A 511 -3.85 -19.01 4.13
CA VAL A 511 -3.66 -17.78 4.95
C VAL A 511 -3.09 -16.61 4.16
N ALA A 512 -2.40 -16.89 3.05
CA ALA A 512 -1.90 -15.87 2.15
C ALA A 512 -1.71 -16.42 0.72
N VAL A 513 -1.67 -15.51 -0.26
CA VAL A 513 -1.41 -15.83 -1.67
C VAL A 513 -0.42 -14.84 -2.25
N ALA A 514 0.63 -15.35 -2.92
CA ALA A 514 1.54 -14.55 -3.74
C ALA A 514 1.38 -14.93 -5.22
N THR A 515 1.41 -13.95 -6.11
CA THR A 515 1.37 -14.18 -7.56
C THR A 515 2.37 -13.32 -8.30
N MET A 516 2.92 -13.85 -9.39
CA MET A 516 3.57 -13.07 -10.45
C MET A 516 2.97 -13.53 -11.79
N GLY A 517 2.58 -12.59 -12.67
CA GLY A 517 2.06 -12.91 -14.00
C GLY A 517 0.72 -13.67 -14.05
N MET A 518 -0.02 -13.72 -12.93
CA MET A 518 -1.26 -14.51 -12.79
C MET A 518 -2.45 -13.64 -12.33
N ASP A 519 -2.49 -12.38 -12.72
CA ASP A 519 -3.64 -11.51 -12.43
C ASP A 519 -4.92 -12.09 -13.09
N PRO A 520 -6.08 -12.08 -12.41
CA PRO A 520 -6.38 -11.41 -11.14
C PRO A 520 -6.43 -12.35 -9.92
N ILE A 521 -5.70 -13.48 -9.91
CA ILE A 521 -5.81 -14.50 -8.85
C ILE A 521 -5.64 -13.91 -7.45
N MET A 522 -4.68 -13.01 -7.24
CA MET A 522 -4.49 -12.33 -5.95
C MET A 522 -5.74 -11.56 -5.52
N ALA A 523 -6.31 -10.72 -6.39
CA ALA A 523 -7.51 -9.93 -6.07
C ALA A 523 -8.72 -10.83 -5.80
N LYS A 524 -8.84 -11.94 -6.55
CA LYS A 524 -9.91 -12.93 -6.35
C LYS A 524 -9.77 -13.63 -4.99
N SER A 525 -8.56 -14.09 -4.66
CA SER A 525 -8.25 -14.69 -3.36
C SER A 525 -8.52 -13.73 -2.22
N ALA A 526 -8.16 -12.45 -2.35
CA ALA A 526 -8.45 -11.44 -1.33
C ALA A 526 -9.96 -11.30 -1.06
N GLU A 527 -10.80 -11.25 -2.10
CA GLU A 527 -12.27 -11.19 -1.93
C GLU A 527 -12.86 -12.48 -1.33
N LEU A 528 -12.33 -13.64 -1.71
CA LEU A 528 -12.76 -14.92 -1.15
C LEU A 528 -12.37 -15.04 0.33
N MET A 529 -11.13 -14.67 0.69
CA MET A 529 -10.66 -14.62 2.08
C MET A 529 -11.49 -13.65 2.91
N ARG A 530 -11.75 -12.44 2.38
CA ARG A 530 -12.57 -11.41 3.04
C ARG A 530 -13.99 -11.90 3.35
N ARG A 531 -14.47 -12.94 2.66
CA ARG A 531 -15.85 -13.44 2.82
C ARG A 531 -15.92 -14.86 3.38
N GLY A 532 -14.79 -15.42 3.82
CA GLY A 532 -14.73 -16.77 4.39
C GLY A 532 -15.00 -17.88 3.37
N ASN A 533 -14.61 -17.69 2.11
CA ASN A 533 -14.86 -18.66 1.01
C ASN A 533 -13.61 -18.94 0.16
N MET A 534 -12.42 -18.72 0.73
CA MET A 534 -11.18 -19.13 0.09
C MET A 534 -11.10 -20.67 0.11
N PRO A 535 -10.86 -21.36 -1.03
CA PRO A 535 -10.70 -22.80 -1.03
C PRO A 535 -9.61 -23.25 -0.06
N THR A 536 -9.87 -24.36 0.60
CA THR A 536 -8.96 -25.01 1.53
C THR A 536 -7.73 -25.56 0.80
N LYS A 537 -6.68 -25.88 1.56
CA LYS A 537 -5.47 -26.54 1.04
C LYS A 537 -5.83 -27.79 0.23
N ALA A 538 -6.67 -28.67 0.77
CA ALA A 538 -7.08 -29.92 0.12
C ALA A 538 -7.82 -29.68 -1.21
N GLU A 539 -8.67 -28.66 -1.28
CA GLU A 539 -9.37 -28.28 -2.52
C GLU A 539 -8.43 -27.67 -3.55
N ILE A 540 -7.49 -26.83 -3.11
CA ILE A 540 -6.46 -26.32 -4.01
C ILE A 540 -5.67 -27.52 -4.55
N GLU A 541 -5.15 -28.42 -3.71
CA GLU A 541 -4.39 -29.61 -4.13
C GLU A 541 -5.17 -30.49 -5.10
N SER A 542 -6.49 -30.65 -4.92
CA SER A 542 -7.35 -31.44 -5.82
C SER A 542 -7.65 -30.77 -7.17
N GLY A 543 -7.22 -29.51 -7.36
CA GLY A 543 -7.28 -28.84 -8.67
C GLY A 543 -8.31 -27.73 -8.79
N VAL A 544 -8.93 -27.27 -7.69
CA VAL A 544 -9.88 -26.15 -7.75
C VAL A 544 -9.22 -24.91 -8.38
N ASP A 545 -9.88 -24.35 -9.39
CA ASP A 545 -9.54 -23.06 -9.96
C ASP A 545 -10.22 -21.94 -9.15
N VAL A 546 -9.40 -21.15 -8.44
CA VAL A 546 -9.83 -20.01 -7.64
C VAL A 546 -10.65 -18.99 -8.44
N LEU A 547 -10.39 -18.83 -9.73
CA LEU A 547 -11.13 -17.89 -10.58
C LEU A 547 -12.58 -18.36 -10.82
N ALA A 548 -12.82 -19.67 -10.87
CA ALA A 548 -14.13 -20.28 -11.04
C ALA A 548 -14.98 -20.29 -9.74
N VAL A 549 -14.35 -20.10 -8.57
CA VAL A 549 -15.07 -20.10 -7.28
C VAL A 549 -15.92 -18.84 -7.15
N GLY A 550 -17.22 -18.98 -6.88
CA GLY A 550 -18.12 -17.85 -6.65
C GLY A 550 -17.73 -17.02 -5.42
N VAL A 551 -17.88 -15.69 -5.50
CA VAL A 551 -17.76 -14.82 -4.32
C VAL A 551 -19.14 -14.81 -3.63
N PRO A 552 -19.29 -15.27 -2.38
CA PRO A 552 -20.61 -15.42 -1.76
C PRO A 552 -21.20 -14.06 -1.36
N LYS A 553 -22.54 -13.98 -1.30
CA LYS A 553 -23.26 -12.77 -0.87
C LYS A 553 -23.07 -12.49 0.63
N THR A 554 -23.15 -13.51 1.46
CA THR A 554 -22.93 -13.43 2.91
C THR A 554 -21.44 -13.40 3.22
N MET A 555 -21.07 -12.72 4.30
CA MET A 555 -19.75 -12.84 4.92
C MET A 555 -19.84 -13.98 5.92
N ASN A 556 -19.07 -15.05 5.71
CA ASN A 556 -18.97 -16.19 6.62
C ASN A 556 -17.69 -16.04 7.47
N ILE A 557 -17.63 -14.95 8.25
CA ILE A 557 -16.44 -14.55 9.01
C ILE A 557 -16.76 -14.64 10.48
#